data_AF-A0A8D9ARF3-F1
#
_entry.id   AF-A0A8D9ARF3-F1
#
_cell.length_a   1.000
_cell.length_b   1.000
_cell.length_c   1.000
_cell.angle_alpha   90.00
_cell.angle_beta   90.00
_cell.angle_gamma   90.00
#
_symmetry.space_group_name_H-M   'P 1'
#
loop_
_entity.id
_entity.type
_entity.pdbx_description
1 polymer ?
#
loop_
_entity_poly.entity_id
_entity_poly.type
_entity_poly.pdbx_seq_one_letter_code
_entity_poly.pdbx_strand_id
1 'polypeptide(L)'
;MISQSREDFFRKIQTYLQDSDKDSKFGQLSYTEKRYIRTHSGITHSNRRKLDDYLHTTHVAVFLYQLLKQTNYFQAKDPEFEEFIGGLLLHQIQFIQFNCHEVADLIKSGSDAKTRFIGAGTFPTLSMFNHSCEPNIVRYFRGNKVYVNLCKNITKGDQICENYGPLYSEM
;
A
#
# COMPACT_ATOMS: atom_id res chain seq x y z
N MET A 1 7.54 5.44 2.25
CA MET A 1 8.34 4.23 2.54
C MET A 1 9.81 4.44 2.19
N ILE A 2 10.16 4.94 1.00
CA ILE A 2 11.58 5.05 0.58
C ILE A 2 12.40 6.04 1.42
N SER A 3 11.95 7.29 1.56
CA SER A 3 12.66 8.30 2.36
C SER A 3 12.71 8.02 3.87
N GLN A 4 11.93 7.05 4.35
CA GLN A 4 11.87 6.65 5.76
C GLN A 4 12.79 5.46 6.07
N SER A 5 13.55 4.98 5.09
CA SER A 5 14.50 3.87 5.26
C SER A 5 15.79 4.18 4.52
N ARG A 6 16.93 3.76 5.09
CA ARG A 6 18.25 4.01 4.52
C ARG A 6 18.43 3.21 3.23
N GLU A 7 19.36 3.67 2.40
CA GLU A 7 19.79 3.01 1.17
C GLU A 7 20.08 1.50 1.37
N ASP A 8 20.76 1.12 2.45
CA ASP A 8 21.10 -0.28 2.75
C ASP A 8 19.89 -1.21 2.81
N PHE A 9 18.74 -0.70 3.26
CA PHE A 9 17.50 -1.47 3.29
C PHE A 9 17.06 -1.79 1.86
N PHE A 10 17.04 -0.80 0.97
CA PHE A 10 16.59 -1.02 -0.41
C PHE A 10 17.58 -1.79 -1.26
N ARG A 11 18.88 -1.77 -0.93
CA ARG A 11 19.87 -2.65 -1.55
C ARG A 11 19.54 -4.12 -1.26
N LYS A 12 19.21 -4.47 -0.01
CA LYS A 12 18.74 -5.83 0.33
C LYS A 12 17.44 -6.19 -0.39
N ILE A 13 16.50 -5.26 -0.46
CA ILE A 13 15.25 -5.46 -1.20
C ILE A 13 15.52 -5.68 -2.70
N GLN A 14 16.44 -4.93 -3.32
CA GLN A 14 16.84 -5.11 -4.71
C GLN A 14 17.37 -6.52 -4.94
N THR A 15 18.34 -6.95 -4.13
CA THR A 15 18.90 -8.32 -4.21
C THR A 15 17.80 -9.37 -4.08
N TYR A 16 16.89 -9.21 -3.12
CA TYR A 16 15.78 -10.13 -2.92
C TYR A 16 14.81 -10.17 -4.12
N LEU A 17 14.44 -9.01 -4.68
CA LEU A 17 13.46 -8.94 -5.77
C LEU A 17 13.99 -9.48 -7.10
N GLN A 18 15.31 -9.35 -7.34
CA GLN A 18 16.01 -9.84 -8.53
C GLN A 18 16.39 -11.32 -8.44
N ASP A 19 16.31 -11.94 -7.26
CA ASP A 19 16.62 -13.35 -7.06
C ASP A 19 15.51 -14.25 -7.64
N SER A 20 15.89 -15.21 -8.49
CA SER A 20 14.96 -16.17 -9.10
C SER A 20 14.32 -17.14 -8.10
N ASP A 21 14.97 -17.38 -6.96
CA ASP A 21 14.51 -18.28 -5.89
C ASP A 21 14.10 -17.48 -4.62
N LYS A 22 13.64 -16.24 -4.80
CA LYS A 22 13.25 -15.35 -3.70
C LYS A 22 12.15 -15.91 -2.79
N ASP A 23 11.26 -16.75 -3.31
CA ASP A 23 10.14 -17.30 -2.54
C ASP A 23 10.62 -18.29 -1.48
N SER A 24 11.64 -19.10 -1.77
CA SER A 24 12.25 -20.02 -0.79
C SER A 24 12.94 -19.25 0.35
N LYS A 25 13.41 -18.03 0.05
CA LYS A 25 14.15 -17.15 0.97
C LYS A 25 13.23 -16.21 1.76
N PHE A 26 11.95 -16.13 1.44
CA PHE A 26 11.01 -15.21 2.12
C PHE A 26 10.98 -15.43 3.64
N GLY A 27 11.10 -16.68 4.09
CA GLY A 27 11.14 -17.04 5.52
C GLY A 27 12.29 -16.41 6.29
N GLN A 28 13.42 -16.13 5.62
CA GLN A 28 14.66 -15.61 6.20
C GLN A 28 14.66 -14.09 6.39
N LEU A 29 13.74 -13.39 5.72
CA LEU A 29 13.61 -11.93 5.83
C LEU A 29 13.20 -11.49 7.24
N SER A 30 13.69 -10.33 7.65
CA SER A 30 13.24 -9.63 8.86
C SER A 30 11.76 -9.25 8.76
N TYR A 31 11.16 -8.90 9.91
CA TYR A 31 9.77 -8.45 9.94
C TYR A 31 9.52 -7.23 9.04
N THR A 32 10.43 -6.25 9.06
CA THR A 32 10.31 -5.02 8.25
C THR A 32 10.44 -5.30 6.75
N GLU A 33 11.37 -6.17 6.35
CA GLU A 33 11.52 -6.60 4.96
C GLU A 33 10.27 -7.36 4.48
N LYS A 34 9.78 -8.33 5.27
CA LYS A 34 8.53 -9.06 4.96
C LYS A 34 7.36 -8.11 4.79
N ARG A 35 7.22 -7.12 5.69
CA ARG A 35 6.15 -6.12 5.62
C ARG A 35 6.26 -5.28 4.35
N TYR A 36 7.47 -4.86 3.98
CA TYR A 36 7.71 -4.11 2.75
C TYR A 36 7.36 -4.95 1.51
N ILE A 37 7.88 -6.19 1.41
CA ILE A 37 7.62 -7.09 0.28
C ILE A 37 6.13 -7.35 0.12
N ARG A 38 5.40 -7.66 1.20
CA ARG A 38 3.93 -7.85 1.16
C ARG A 38 3.19 -6.62 0.64
N THR A 39 3.67 -5.42 0.99
CA THR A 39 3.08 -4.17 0.50
C THR A 39 3.43 -3.96 -0.98
N HIS A 40 4.67 -4.25 -1.37
CA HIS A 40 5.13 -4.14 -2.75
C HIS A 40 4.40 -5.10 -3.70
N SER A 41 3.99 -6.29 -3.25
CA SER A 41 3.30 -7.29 -4.07
C SER A 41 1.86 -6.94 -4.47
N GLY A 42 1.31 -5.80 -4.03
CA GLY A 42 -0.05 -5.39 -4.37
C GLY A 42 -0.24 -4.99 -5.83
N ILE A 43 -1.49 -4.98 -6.28
CA ILE A 43 -1.83 -4.70 -7.68
C ILE A 43 -1.58 -3.23 -8.04
N THR A 44 -0.90 -2.97 -9.16
CA THR A 44 -0.64 -1.61 -9.65
C THR A 44 -1.49 -1.25 -10.87
N HIS A 45 -2.09 -2.26 -11.50
CA HIS A 45 -2.74 -2.20 -12.82
C HIS A 45 -1.87 -1.56 -13.91
N SER A 46 -0.55 -1.65 -13.80
CA SER A 46 0.39 -1.05 -14.76
C SER A 46 -0.01 -1.39 -16.21
N ASN A 47 -0.27 -2.65 -16.52
CA ASN A 47 -0.67 -3.09 -17.87
C ASN A 47 -2.01 -2.53 -18.41
N ARG A 48 -2.82 -1.83 -17.61
CA ARG A 48 -4.14 -1.29 -18.00
C ARG A 48 -4.28 0.22 -17.86
N ARG A 49 -3.22 0.91 -17.43
CA ARG A 49 -3.23 2.36 -17.23
C ARG A 49 -3.27 3.11 -18.57
N LYS A 50 -4.00 4.22 -18.58
CA LYS A 50 -4.04 5.15 -19.72
C LYS A 50 -2.73 5.93 -19.81
N LEU A 51 -2.42 6.45 -21.00
CA LEU A 51 -1.19 7.21 -21.25
C LEU A 51 -1.05 8.43 -20.31
N ASP A 52 -2.13 9.20 -20.12
CA ASP A 52 -2.09 10.40 -19.27
C ASP A 52 -1.79 10.06 -17.80
N ASP A 53 -2.35 8.97 -17.28
CA ASP A 53 -2.08 8.50 -15.91
C ASP A 53 -0.65 7.94 -15.78
N TYR A 54 -0.15 7.26 -16.82
CA TYR A 54 1.25 6.85 -16.88
C TYR A 54 2.20 8.04 -16.86
N LEU A 55 1.92 9.07 -17.67
CA LEU A 55 2.73 10.28 -17.72
C LEU A 55 2.72 11.00 -16.37
N HIS A 56 1.55 11.14 -15.76
CA HIS A 56 1.40 11.76 -14.45
C HIS A 56 2.17 11.00 -13.35
N THR A 57 1.97 9.69 -13.23
CA THR A 57 2.64 8.87 -12.20
C THR A 57 4.16 8.82 -12.41
N THR A 58 4.62 8.77 -13.66
CA THR A 58 6.05 8.84 -14.01
C THR A 58 6.65 10.20 -13.66
N HIS A 59 5.95 11.30 -13.97
CA HIS A 59 6.40 12.64 -13.60
C HIS A 59 6.61 12.73 -12.08
N VAL A 60 5.61 12.33 -11.28
CA VAL A 60 5.73 12.35 -9.82
C VAL A 60 6.88 11.45 -9.34
N ALA A 61 7.07 10.27 -9.92
CA ALA A 61 8.18 9.38 -9.59
C ALA A 61 9.55 10.03 -9.86
N VAL A 62 9.72 10.65 -11.04
CA VAL A 62 10.94 11.36 -11.43
C VAL A 62 11.20 12.56 -10.52
N PHE A 63 10.16 13.34 -10.20
CA PHE A 63 10.28 14.46 -9.27
C PHE A 63 10.79 14.01 -7.89
N LEU A 64 10.18 12.96 -7.32
CA LEU A 64 10.61 12.39 -6.04
C LEU A 64 12.02 11.82 -6.10
N TYR A 65 12.38 11.15 -7.20
CA TYR A 65 13.73 10.67 -7.44
C TYR A 65 14.75 11.81 -7.43
N GLN A 66 14.46 12.93 -8.10
CA GLN A 66 15.33 14.12 -8.07
C GLN A 66 15.47 14.68 -6.65
N LEU A 67 14.40 14.70 -5.85
CA LEU A 67 14.49 15.11 -4.44
C LEU A 67 15.44 14.21 -3.65
N LEU A 68 15.38 12.88 -3.83
CA LEU A 68 16.31 11.95 -3.17
C LEU A 68 17.78 12.26 -3.52
N LYS A 69 18.07 12.61 -4.78
CA LYS A 69 19.42 13.04 -5.19
C LYS A 69 19.86 14.32 -4.49
N GLN A 70 18.97 15.32 -4.41
CA GLN A 70 19.26 16.61 -3.79
C GLN A 70 19.45 16.49 -2.26
N THR A 71 18.77 15.55 -1.60
CA THR A 71 18.90 15.32 -0.16
C THR A 71 20.03 14.37 0.22
N ASN A 72 20.96 14.07 -0.70
CA ASN A 72 22.08 13.15 -0.49
C ASN A 72 21.61 11.78 0.04
N TYR A 73 20.51 11.25 -0.49
CA TYR A 73 20.00 9.93 -0.12
C TYR A 73 20.96 8.83 -0.57
N PHE A 74 21.43 8.92 -1.82
CA PHE A 74 22.38 8.00 -2.44
C PHE A 74 23.80 8.32 -1.98
N GLN A 75 24.40 7.45 -1.17
CA GLN A 75 25.74 7.63 -0.60
C GLN A 75 26.85 7.25 -1.60
N ALA A 76 26.55 6.33 -2.51
CA ALA A 76 27.47 5.86 -3.54
C ALA A 76 26.89 6.11 -4.93
N LYS A 77 27.78 6.40 -5.89
CA LYS A 77 27.40 6.50 -7.30
C LYS A 77 27.18 5.09 -7.84
N ASP A 78 25.90 4.73 -7.98
CA ASP A 78 25.48 3.42 -8.45
C ASP A 78 24.25 3.61 -9.37
N PRO A 79 24.48 3.75 -10.69
CA PRO A 79 23.40 4.03 -11.64
C PRO A 79 22.31 2.96 -11.66
N GLU A 80 22.68 1.68 -11.47
CA GLU A 80 21.73 0.56 -11.49
C GLU A 80 20.81 0.61 -10.26
N PHE A 81 21.39 0.88 -9.08
CA PHE A 81 20.59 1.06 -7.87
C PHE A 81 19.72 2.33 -7.92
N GLU A 82 20.25 3.43 -8.48
CA GLU A 82 19.47 4.66 -8.70
C GLU A 82 18.26 4.41 -9.61
N GLU A 83 18.45 3.68 -10.72
CA GLU A 83 17.38 3.28 -11.64
C GLU A 83 16.36 2.38 -10.93
N PHE A 84 16.83 1.40 -10.16
CA PHE A 84 15.97 0.54 -9.34
C PHE A 84 15.09 1.36 -8.38
N ILE A 85 15.65 2.36 -7.69
CA ILE A 85 14.87 3.25 -6.81
C ILE A 85 13.85 4.08 -7.60
N GLY A 86 14.21 4.56 -8.80
CA GLY A 86 13.28 5.26 -9.69
C GLY A 86 12.08 4.37 -10.08
N GLY A 87 12.34 3.13 -10.49
CA GLY A 87 11.30 2.15 -10.78
C GLY A 87 10.44 1.81 -9.55
N LEU A 88 11.07 1.73 -8.37
CA LEU A 88 10.39 1.46 -7.11
C LEU A 88 9.46 2.60 -6.70
N LEU A 89 9.86 3.85 -6.92
CA LEU A 89 9.01 5.02 -6.70
C LEU A 89 7.77 4.98 -7.60
N LEU A 90 7.96 4.71 -8.89
CA LEU A 90 6.86 4.57 -9.84
C LEU A 90 5.90 3.46 -9.41
N HIS A 91 6.44 2.29 -9.08
CA HIS A 91 5.64 1.16 -8.58
C HIS A 91 4.83 1.53 -7.33
N GLN A 92 5.44 2.21 -6.36
CA GLN A 92 4.75 2.63 -5.13
C GLN A 92 3.63 3.62 -5.40
N ILE A 93 3.84 4.61 -6.27
CA ILE A 93 2.81 5.58 -6.66
C ILE A 93 1.62 4.86 -7.30
N GLN A 94 1.91 3.92 -8.21
CA GLN A 94 0.86 3.14 -8.87
C GLN A 94 0.13 2.18 -7.91
N PHE A 95 0.86 1.59 -6.96
CA PHE A 95 0.30 0.73 -5.93
C PHE A 95 -0.68 1.47 -5.00
N ILE A 96 -0.31 2.67 -4.55
CA ILE A 96 -1.07 3.45 -3.54
C ILE A 96 -2.52 3.71 -4.01
N GLN A 97 -2.73 3.93 -5.30
CA GLN A 97 -4.05 4.24 -5.86
C GLN A 97 -5.10 3.13 -5.67
N PHE A 98 -4.67 1.86 -5.57
CA PHE A 98 -5.57 0.71 -5.58
C PHE A 98 -5.57 -0.11 -4.29
N ASN A 99 -4.63 0.17 -3.38
CA ASN A 99 -4.42 -0.67 -2.20
C ASN A 99 -4.44 0.11 -0.88
N CYS A 100 -4.63 1.43 -0.94
CA CYS A 100 -4.79 2.25 0.25
C CYS A 100 -6.24 2.26 0.72
N HIS A 101 -6.39 2.30 2.04
CA HIS A 101 -7.69 2.40 2.71
C HIS A 101 -7.80 3.75 3.39
N GLU A 102 -8.99 4.34 3.27
CA GLU A 102 -9.37 5.46 4.11
C GLU A 102 -9.31 5.06 5.59
N VAL A 103 -8.61 5.89 6.38
CA VAL A 103 -8.51 5.79 7.82
C VAL A 103 -9.37 6.90 8.43
N ALA A 104 -10.32 6.48 9.26
CA ALA A 104 -11.24 7.38 9.93
C ALA A 104 -11.24 7.15 11.43
N ASP A 105 -11.49 8.23 12.17
CA ASP A 105 -11.60 8.21 13.63
C ASP A 105 -13.05 8.48 14.05
N LEU A 106 -13.45 7.93 15.20
CA LEU A 106 -14.79 8.11 15.75
C LEU A 106 -14.76 9.22 16.79
N ILE A 107 -15.34 10.38 16.45
CA ILE A 107 -15.42 11.52 17.35
C ILE A 107 -16.77 11.50 18.04
N LYS A 108 -16.74 11.42 19.36
CA LYS A 108 -17.92 11.54 20.21
C LYS A 108 -18.11 12.99 20.66
N SER A 109 -19.31 13.54 20.48
CA SER A 109 -19.72 14.85 20.99
C SER A 109 -21.06 14.70 21.71
N GLY A 110 -21.03 14.66 23.04
CA GLY A 110 -22.23 14.37 23.84
C GLY A 110 -22.78 12.97 23.56
N SER A 111 -24.03 12.90 23.12
CA SER A 111 -24.71 11.67 22.70
C SER A 111 -24.40 11.24 21.26
N ASP A 112 -23.86 12.14 20.44
CA ASP A 112 -23.63 11.88 19.02
C ASP A 112 -22.22 11.34 18.79
N ALA A 113 -22.09 10.45 17.80
CA ALA A 113 -20.81 9.97 17.31
C ALA A 113 -20.75 10.16 15.79
N LYS A 114 -19.64 10.72 15.30
CA LYS A 114 -19.41 10.93 13.87
C LYS A 114 -18.06 10.39 13.46
N THR A 115 -18.04 9.72 12.32
CA THR A 115 -16.82 9.26 11.67
C THR A 115 -16.17 10.44 10.97
N ARG A 116 -14.88 10.70 11.25
CA ARG A 116 -14.09 11.74 10.59
C ARG A 116 -12.92 11.12 9.85
N PHE A 117 -12.82 11.41 8.56
CA PHE A 117 -11.63 11.11 7.77
C PHE A 117 -10.39 11.78 8.37
N ILE A 118 -9.32 11.02 8.61
CA ILE A 118 -8.06 11.55 9.12
C ILE A 118 -6.86 11.25 8.22
N GLY A 119 -7.01 10.39 7.22
CA GLY A 119 -5.96 10.10 6.25
C GLY A 119 -6.14 8.76 5.55
N ALA A 120 -5.08 8.27 4.92
CA ALA A 120 -5.07 6.98 4.25
C ALA A 120 -3.92 6.10 4.77
N GLY A 121 -4.13 4.78 4.71
CA GLY A 121 -3.15 3.81 5.19
C GLY A 121 -3.10 2.56 4.32
N THR A 122 -1.93 1.93 4.26
CA THR A 122 -1.73 0.66 3.56
C THR A 122 -1.82 -0.50 4.55
N PHE A 123 -2.75 -1.43 4.31
CA PHE A 123 -2.96 -2.60 5.15
C PHE A 123 -2.95 -3.84 4.25
N PRO A 124 -1.77 -4.43 3.95
CA PRO A 124 -1.64 -5.45 2.89
C PRO A 124 -2.62 -6.61 2.99
N THR A 125 -2.95 -7.06 4.20
CA THR A 125 -3.96 -8.11 4.39
C THR A 125 -5.37 -7.64 4.03
N LEU A 126 -5.74 -6.42 4.44
CA LEU A 126 -7.06 -5.84 4.14
C LEU A 126 -7.23 -5.61 2.64
N SER A 127 -6.18 -5.13 1.96
CA SER A 127 -6.18 -4.87 0.51
C SER A 127 -6.38 -6.13 -0.36
N MET A 128 -6.40 -7.34 0.23
CA MET A 128 -6.75 -8.57 -0.48
C MET A 128 -8.28 -8.78 -0.59
N PHE A 129 -9.08 -8.09 0.23
CA PHE A 129 -10.54 -8.24 0.19
C PHE A 129 -11.11 -7.46 -0.97
N ASN A 130 -11.98 -8.10 -1.74
CA ASN A 130 -12.63 -7.47 -2.88
C ASN A 130 -13.80 -6.60 -2.43
N HIS A 131 -14.27 -5.76 -3.34
CA HIS A 131 -15.44 -4.93 -3.12
C HIS A 131 -16.74 -5.73 -3.16
N SER A 132 -17.69 -5.38 -2.28
CA SER A 132 -19.11 -5.63 -2.46
C SER A 132 -19.91 -4.42 -1.96
N CYS A 133 -20.96 -4.03 -2.71
CA CYS A 133 -21.96 -3.06 -2.24
C CYS A 133 -22.73 -3.58 -1.03
N GLU A 134 -22.74 -4.90 -0.82
CA GLU A 134 -23.40 -5.59 0.28
C GLU A 134 -22.37 -6.42 1.08
N PRO A 135 -21.38 -5.77 1.74
CA PRO A 135 -20.22 -6.44 2.32
C PRO A 135 -20.60 -7.40 3.45
N ASN A 136 -19.72 -8.36 3.75
CA ASN A 136 -19.86 -9.28 4.88
C ASN A 136 -18.92 -8.95 6.05
N ILE A 137 -18.08 -7.93 5.88
CA ILE A 137 -17.25 -7.37 6.94
C ILE A 137 -17.47 -5.86 7.11
N VAL A 138 -17.24 -5.39 8.32
CA VAL A 138 -17.07 -3.98 8.66
C VAL A 138 -15.65 -3.77 9.18
N ARG A 139 -15.10 -2.58 8.94
CA ARG A 139 -13.79 -2.19 9.45
C ARG A 139 -13.89 -0.95 10.33
N TYR A 140 -13.06 -0.89 11.37
CA TYR A 140 -12.88 0.30 12.19
C TYR A 140 -11.41 0.41 12.62
N PHE A 141 -11.00 1.62 12.99
CA PHE A 141 -9.61 1.90 13.34
C PHE A 141 -9.47 2.16 14.84
N ARG A 142 -8.36 1.72 15.42
CA ARG A 142 -7.88 2.18 16.73
C ARG A 142 -6.40 2.50 16.63
N GLY A 143 -6.08 3.79 16.68
CA GLY A 143 -4.73 4.26 16.38
C GLY A 143 -4.31 3.86 14.96
N ASN A 144 -3.16 3.20 14.84
CA ASN A 144 -2.60 2.75 13.55
C ASN A 144 -3.00 1.32 13.16
N LYS A 145 -4.01 0.73 13.82
CA LYS A 145 -4.49 -0.62 13.55
C LYS A 145 -5.90 -0.58 12.98
N VAL A 146 -6.14 -1.43 11.97
CA VAL A 146 -7.47 -1.73 11.46
C VAL A 146 -7.98 -3.02 12.08
N TYR A 147 -9.24 -3.01 12.49
CA TYR A 147 -9.98 -4.15 12.99
C TYR A 147 -11.06 -4.48 11.98
N VAL A 148 -11.24 -5.77 11.71
CA VAL A 148 -12.21 -6.28 10.75
C VAL A 148 -13.10 -7.28 11.47
N ASN A 149 -14.42 -7.04 11.43
CA ASN A 149 -15.42 -7.92 12.02
C ASN A 149 -16.41 -8.35 10.96
N LEU A 150 -16.92 -9.58 11.07
CA LEU A 150 -18.04 -10.04 10.27
C LEU A 150 -19.31 -9.27 10.67
N CYS A 151 -20.09 -8.85 9.68
CA CYS A 151 -21.44 -8.30 9.86
C CYS A 151 -22.53 -9.20 9.27
N LYS A 152 -22.15 -10.33 8.66
CA LYS A 152 -23.04 -11.35 8.12
C LYS A 152 -22.50 -12.74 8.47
N ASN A 153 -23.40 -13.72 8.49
CA ASN A 153 -22.99 -15.12 8.56
C ASN A 153 -22.28 -15.49 7.25
N ILE A 154 -21.16 -16.21 7.38
CA ILE A 154 -20.41 -16.76 6.25
C ILE A 154 -20.16 -18.24 6.48
N THR A 155 -20.01 -18.99 5.40
CA THR A 155 -19.70 -20.41 5.37
C THR A 155 -18.33 -20.64 4.72
N LYS A 156 -17.81 -21.86 4.87
CA LYS A 156 -16.52 -22.22 4.26
C LYS A 156 -16.63 -22.12 2.74
N GLY A 157 -15.76 -21.30 2.15
CA GLY A 157 -15.72 -21.06 0.70
C GLY A 157 -16.28 -19.71 0.29
N ASP A 158 -16.99 -19.01 1.19
CA ASP A 158 -17.49 -17.67 0.91
C ASP A 158 -16.34 -16.66 0.79
N GLN A 159 -16.47 -15.76 -0.18
CA GLN A 159 -15.53 -14.66 -0.35
C GLN A 159 -15.73 -13.61 0.74
N ILE A 160 -14.64 -13.13 1.34
CA ILE A 160 -14.67 -11.99 2.25
C ILE A 160 -14.61 -10.72 1.42
N CYS A 161 -15.61 -9.85 1.59
CA CYS A 161 -15.76 -8.63 0.81
C CYS A 161 -15.98 -7.42 1.72
N GLU A 162 -15.26 -6.34 1.44
CA GLU A 162 -15.44 -5.04 2.07
C GLU A 162 -16.11 -4.04 1.14
N ASN A 163 -16.45 -2.86 1.67
CA ASN A 163 -16.92 -1.75 0.87
C ASN A 163 -15.75 -0.80 0.53
N TYR A 164 -15.64 -0.39 -0.74
CA TYR A 164 -14.58 0.51 -1.24
C TYR A 164 -15.03 1.98 -1.31
N GLY A 165 -16.31 2.26 -1.09
CA GLY A 165 -16.89 3.59 -1.23
C GLY A 165 -18.00 3.84 -0.21
N PRO A 166 -18.91 4.77 -0.49
CA PRO A 166 -20.11 4.95 0.32
C PRO A 166 -20.97 3.68 0.28
N LEU A 167 -21.57 3.34 1.41
CA LEU A 167 -22.66 2.35 1.40
C LEU A 167 -23.80 2.92 0.55
N TYR A 168 -24.44 2.08 -0.27
CA TYR A 168 -25.57 2.56 -1.09
C TYR A 168 -26.70 3.17 -0.25
N SER A 169 -26.82 2.74 1.02
CA SER A 169 -27.78 3.25 2.00
C SER A 169 -27.45 4.63 2.55
N GLU A 170 -26.25 5.15 2.26
CA GLU A 170 -25.78 6.47 2.65
C GLU A 170 -25.76 7.47 1.47
N MET A 171 -26.23 7.05 0.28
CA MET A 171 -26.52 7.92 -0.87
C MET A 171 -28.01 8.29 -0.91
#